data_AF-A0A520GRG4-F1
#
_entry.id   AF-A0A520GRG4-F1
#
_cell.length_a   1.000
_cell.length_b   1.000
_cell.length_c   1.000
_cell.angle_alpha   90.00
_cell.angle_beta   90.00
_cell.angle_gamma   90.00
#
_symmetry.space_group_name_H-M   'P 1'
#
loop_
_entity.id
_entity.type
_entity.pdbx_description
1 polymer ?
#
loop_
_entity_poly.entity_id
_entity_poly.type
_entity_poly.pdbx_seq_one_letter_code
_entity_poly.pdbx_strand_id
1 'polypeptide(L)'
;ALDARGVEFSRATPDGFWNPADQTAPARVVFNRIAMSSFLRSDEHPIFDTMAMLDHWRRTGARVINGADVLAIDASKARQLSLIASLGLAIPETRVVHRAADVVAAAQTLRFPLVVKANIGGSGAGIIRFDSLDELRAAVTDDGLPSSVDGVLLVQEYVPVRGGAITRIETLDRKFLYAIDVAGGGAFDARAIASAASMSTCDGVARFYDINALSNFVAKPLDVLGWDPHDRLVDYLIEQIGKTR
;
A
#
# COMPACT_ATOMS: atom_id res chain seq x y z
N ALA A 1 23.13 1.04 -0.95
CA ALA A 1 23.10 0.52 0.43
C ALA A 1 23.62 -0.92 0.50
N LEU A 2 22.99 -1.91 -0.15
CA LEU A 2 23.48 -3.30 -0.16
C LEU A 2 24.92 -3.44 -0.70
N ASP A 3 25.21 -2.89 -1.89
CA ASP A 3 26.55 -2.90 -2.48
C ASP A 3 27.61 -2.28 -1.55
N ALA A 4 27.28 -1.13 -0.95
CA ALA A 4 28.17 -0.42 -0.03
C ALA A 4 28.48 -1.22 1.26
N ARG A 5 27.65 -2.22 1.58
CA ARG A 5 27.82 -3.12 2.73
C ARG A 5 28.35 -4.49 2.32
N GLY A 6 28.72 -4.68 1.04
CA GLY A 6 29.28 -5.94 0.54
C GLY A 6 28.30 -7.11 0.59
N VAL A 7 26.98 -6.85 0.60
CA VAL A 7 25.97 -7.91 0.57
C VAL A 7 25.83 -8.40 -0.86
N GLU A 8 26.06 -9.70 -1.09
CA GLU A 8 25.82 -10.33 -2.38
C GLU A 8 24.31 -10.43 -2.65
N PHE A 9 23.87 -9.97 -3.82
CA PHE A 9 22.48 -10.12 -4.25
C PHE A 9 22.39 -10.20 -5.77
N SER A 10 21.32 -10.84 -6.25
CA SER A 10 20.88 -10.76 -7.63
C SER A 10 19.55 -9.99 -7.69
N ARG A 11 19.28 -9.35 -8.83
CA ARG A 11 17.99 -8.72 -9.08
C ARG A 11 17.14 -9.68 -9.90
N ALA A 12 15.90 -9.90 -9.46
CA ALA A 12 14.87 -10.57 -10.25
C ALA A 12 13.81 -9.54 -10.65
N THR A 13 13.28 -9.67 -11.85
CA THR A 13 12.06 -8.98 -12.28
C THR A 13 10.93 -10.00 -12.36
N PRO A 14 9.66 -9.57 -12.27
CA PRO A 14 8.53 -10.48 -12.43
C PRO A 14 8.26 -10.83 -13.91
N ASP A 15 9.12 -10.39 -14.83
CA ASP A 15 8.96 -10.66 -16.25
C ASP A 15 9.43 -12.08 -16.58
N GLY A 16 8.80 -12.70 -17.58
CA GLY A 16 9.12 -14.06 -18.01
C GLY A 16 8.15 -15.09 -17.41
N PHE A 17 8.68 -16.19 -16.91
CA PHE A 17 7.88 -17.30 -16.38
C PHE A 17 8.59 -17.99 -15.22
N TRP A 18 7.82 -18.70 -14.39
CA TRP A 18 8.31 -19.55 -13.31
C TRP A 18 7.60 -20.91 -13.38
N ASN A 19 8.27 -21.97 -12.93
CA ASN A 19 7.73 -23.33 -12.94
C ASN A 19 7.21 -23.68 -11.53
N PRO A 20 5.89 -23.84 -11.32
CA PRO A 20 5.36 -24.19 -10.00
C PRO A 20 5.78 -25.58 -9.50
N ALA A 21 6.34 -26.44 -10.35
CA ALA A 21 6.91 -27.73 -9.97
C ALA A 21 8.38 -27.64 -9.55
N ASP A 22 9.10 -26.55 -9.84
CA ASP A 22 10.47 -26.37 -9.39
C ASP A 22 10.51 -26.28 -7.86
N GLN A 23 11.35 -27.08 -7.21
CA GLN A 23 11.50 -27.08 -5.76
C GLN A 23 12.70 -26.24 -5.30
N THR A 24 13.30 -25.48 -6.22
CA THR A 24 14.48 -24.65 -5.97
C THR A 24 14.08 -23.21 -5.71
N ALA A 25 14.42 -22.69 -4.54
CA ALA A 25 14.31 -21.26 -4.27
C ALA A 25 15.44 -20.47 -4.98
N PRO A 26 15.18 -19.27 -5.51
CA PRO A 26 16.19 -18.47 -6.21
C PRO A 26 17.27 -17.91 -5.27
N ALA A 27 16.95 -17.79 -3.97
CA ALA A 27 17.86 -17.35 -2.93
C ALA A 27 17.35 -17.80 -1.55
N ARG A 28 18.24 -17.81 -0.55
CA ARG A 28 17.88 -18.09 0.86
C ARG A 28 16.93 -17.02 1.42
N VAL A 29 17.15 -15.76 1.04
CA VAL A 29 16.28 -14.63 1.36
C VAL A 29 15.85 -13.96 0.06
N VAL A 30 14.54 -13.78 -0.11
CA VAL A 30 13.95 -13.02 -1.22
C VAL A 30 13.38 -11.72 -0.67
N PHE A 31 13.93 -10.59 -1.11
CA PHE A 31 13.44 -9.26 -0.73
C PHE A 31 12.50 -8.69 -1.81
N ASN A 32 11.19 -8.76 -1.58
CA ASN A 32 10.14 -8.26 -2.47
C ASN A 32 10.06 -6.74 -2.46
N ARG A 33 10.02 -6.15 -3.66
CA ARG A 33 9.90 -4.70 -3.91
C ARG A 33 8.88 -4.37 -5.01
N ILE A 34 7.94 -5.26 -5.30
CA ILE A 34 6.87 -4.99 -6.28
C ILE A 34 5.96 -3.90 -5.74
N ALA A 35 5.83 -2.82 -6.53
CA ALA A 35 5.05 -1.65 -6.17
C ALA A 35 3.57 -1.83 -6.55
N MET A 36 2.66 -1.39 -5.68
CA MET A 36 1.22 -1.41 -5.94
C MET A 36 0.78 -0.39 -6.98
N SER A 37 1.68 0.48 -7.42
CA SER A 37 1.51 1.39 -8.55
C SER A 37 2.00 0.81 -9.88
N SER A 38 2.37 -0.48 -9.95
CA SER A 38 2.93 -1.09 -11.16
C SER A 38 1.95 -1.10 -12.34
N PHE A 39 0.64 -1.22 -12.08
CA PHE A 39 -0.41 -1.10 -13.10
C PHE A 39 -0.48 0.27 -13.78
N LEU A 40 0.09 1.32 -13.19
CA LEU A 40 0.19 2.64 -13.83
C LEU A 40 1.28 2.69 -14.91
N ARG A 41 2.12 1.65 -15.00
CA ARG A 41 3.26 1.57 -15.92
C ARG A 41 3.01 0.58 -17.07
N SER A 42 2.12 -0.38 -16.88
CA SER A 42 1.79 -1.45 -17.81
C SER A 42 0.41 -2.02 -17.47
N ASP A 43 -0.40 -2.30 -18.50
CA ASP A 43 -1.67 -3.03 -18.34
C ASP A 43 -1.42 -4.47 -17.87
N GLU A 44 -0.35 -5.08 -18.39
CA GLU A 44 0.18 -6.37 -17.92
C GLU A 44 1.07 -6.12 -16.70
N HIS A 45 0.44 -6.12 -15.52
CA HIS A 45 1.13 -5.85 -14.26
C HIS A 45 1.37 -7.11 -13.42
N PRO A 46 2.44 -7.15 -12.60
CA PRO A 46 2.88 -8.40 -11.96
C PRO A 46 2.23 -8.70 -10.60
N ILE A 47 1.32 -7.87 -10.09
CA ILE A 47 0.85 -7.93 -8.68
C ILE A 47 0.39 -9.34 -8.27
N PHE A 48 -0.53 -9.94 -9.01
CA PHE A 48 -1.10 -11.26 -8.65
C PHE A 48 -0.16 -12.41 -8.96
N ASP A 49 0.55 -12.36 -10.08
CA ASP A 49 1.58 -13.36 -10.42
C ASP A 49 2.68 -13.40 -9.35
N THR A 50 3.15 -12.22 -8.94
CA THR A 50 4.14 -12.08 -7.86
C THR A 50 3.64 -12.69 -6.56
N MET A 51 2.37 -12.51 -6.18
CA MET A 51 1.82 -13.16 -4.98
C MET A 51 1.96 -14.69 -5.06
N ALA A 52 1.61 -15.28 -6.21
CA ALA A 52 1.71 -16.72 -6.41
C ALA A 52 3.18 -17.19 -6.39
N MET A 53 4.06 -16.47 -7.08
CA MET A 53 5.50 -16.77 -7.15
C MET A 53 6.17 -16.67 -5.77
N LEU A 54 5.91 -15.61 -5.00
CA LEU A 54 6.46 -15.43 -3.66
C LEU A 54 5.96 -16.50 -2.68
N ASP A 55 4.70 -16.89 -2.77
CA ASP A 55 4.14 -17.96 -1.95
C ASP A 55 4.75 -19.34 -2.32
N HIS A 56 5.00 -19.56 -3.61
CA HIS A 56 5.73 -20.72 -4.09
C HIS A 56 7.16 -20.75 -3.54
N TRP A 57 7.96 -19.68 -3.69
CA TRP A 57 9.32 -19.62 -3.16
C TRP A 57 9.39 -19.77 -1.64
N ARG A 58 8.40 -19.24 -0.91
CA ARG A 58 8.27 -19.47 0.53
C ARG A 58 8.09 -20.96 0.85
N ARG A 59 7.23 -21.66 0.10
CA ARG A 59 7.01 -23.11 0.27
C ARG A 59 8.22 -23.95 -0.10
N THR A 60 9.05 -23.49 -1.03
CA THR A 60 10.29 -24.17 -1.45
C THR A 60 11.50 -23.82 -0.58
N GLY A 61 11.30 -23.08 0.52
CA GLY A 61 12.30 -22.88 1.57
C GLY A 61 12.95 -21.50 1.62
N ALA A 62 12.59 -20.58 0.73
CA ALA A 62 13.05 -19.20 0.84
C ALA A 62 12.40 -18.47 2.03
N ARG A 63 13.17 -17.63 2.71
CA ARG A 63 12.63 -16.58 3.58
C ARG A 63 12.23 -15.39 2.72
N VAL A 64 10.93 -15.17 2.55
CA VAL A 64 10.41 -14.07 1.71
C VAL A 64 10.01 -12.85 2.56
N ILE A 65 10.50 -11.67 2.19
CA ILE A 65 10.31 -10.40 2.89
C ILE A 65 10.04 -9.31 1.85
N ASN A 66 8.90 -8.69 1.72
CA ASN A 66 7.62 -8.99 2.30
C ASN A 66 6.94 -10.13 1.53
N GLY A 67 6.37 -11.11 2.25
CA GLY A 67 5.73 -12.29 1.69
C GLY A 67 4.43 -12.03 0.92
N ALA A 68 3.87 -13.09 0.35
CA ALA A 68 2.62 -13.03 -0.41
C ALA A 68 1.41 -12.59 0.44
N ASP A 69 1.39 -12.94 1.72
CA ASP A 69 0.40 -12.51 2.71
C ASP A 69 0.47 -10.99 2.95
N VAL A 70 1.68 -10.45 3.09
CA VAL A 70 1.91 -9.02 3.23
C VAL A 70 1.56 -8.28 1.94
N LEU A 71 1.95 -8.82 0.78
CA LEU A 71 1.60 -8.29 -0.52
C LEU A 71 0.08 -8.27 -0.73
N ALA A 72 -0.65 -9.29 -0.27
CA ALA A 72 -2.11 -9.36 -0.34
C ALA A 72 -2.79 -8.25 0.48
N ILE A 73 -2.20 -7.86 1.63
CA ILE A 73 -2.67 -6.70 2.41
C ILE A 73 -2.32 -5.41 1.68
N ASP A 74 -1.07 -5.22 1.24
CA ASP A 74 -0.63 -3.98 0.57
C ASP A 74 -1.40 -3.72 -0.74
N ALA A 75 -1.78 -4.77 -1.46
CA ALA A 75 -2.57 -4.65 -2.69
C ALA A 75 -4.02 -4.24 -2.46
N SER A 76 -4.60 -4.40 -1.27
CA SER A 76 -6.02 -4.15 -1.02
C SER A 76 -6.26 -3.19 0.12
N LYS A 77 -6.71 -1.97 -0.21
CA LYS A 77 -7.18 -0.99 0.79
C LYS A 77 -8.29 -1.56 1.67
N ALA A 78 -9.18 -2.38 1.13
CA ALA A 78 -10.20 -3.07 1.92
C ALA A 78 -9.58 -3.96 3.02
N ARG A 79 -8.54 -4.75 2.69
CA ARG A 79 -7.82 -5.57 3.68
C ARG A 79 -7.04 -4.71 4.67
N GLN A 80 -6.43 -3.62 4.23
CA GLN A 80 -5.72 -2.67 5.10
C GLN A 80 -6.66 -2.05 6.13
N LEU A 81 -7.79 -1.48 5.68
CA LEU A 81 -8.78 -0.85 6.56
C LEU A 81 -9.39 -1.86 7.53
N SER A 82 -9.67 -3.08 7.07
CA SER A 82 -10.15 -4.17 7.93
C SER A 82 -9.12 -4.53 9.02
N LEU A 83 -7.84 -4.63 8.67
CA LEU A 83 -6.75 -4.89 9.63
C LEU A 83 -6.63 -3.74 10.63
N ILE A 84 -6.58 -2.49 10.17
CA ILE A 84 -6.50 -1.30 11.04
C ILE A 84 -7.67 -1.28 12.03
N ALA A 85 -8.91 -1.46 11.54
CA ALA A 85 -10.09 -1.49 12.39
C ALA A 85 -10.05 -2.64 13.40
N SER A 86 -9.54 -3.82 13.01
CA SER A 86 -9.39 -4.97 13.91
C SER A 86 -8.42 -4.71 15.08
N LEU A 87 -7.49 -3.77 14.91
CA LEU A 87 -6.57 -3.31 15.95
C LEU A 87 -7.18 -2.23 16.85
N GLY A 88 -8.46 -1.86 16.67
CA GLY A 88 -9.12 -0.80 17.44
C GLY A 88 -8.73 0.61 17.03
N LEU A 89 -8.04 0.76 15.89
CA LEU A 89 -7.65 2.06 15.35
C LEU A 89 -8.77 2.64 14.48
N ALA A 90 -8.98 3.95 14.56
CA ALA A 90 -10.02 4.60 13.79
C ALA A 90 -9.66 4.66 12.29
N ILE A 91 -10.64 4.36 11.46
CA ILE A 91 -10.61 4.53 10.01
C ILE A 91 -11.70 5.52 9.58
N PRO A 92 -11.63 6.10 8.37
CA PRO A 92 -12.77 6.78 7.79
C PRO A 92 -13.93 5.81 7.56
N GLU A 93 -15.16 6.28 7.72
CA GLU A 93 -16.33 5.45 7.42
C GLU A 93 -16.33 5.04 5.96
N THR A 94 -16.37 3.74 5.72
CA THR A 94 -16.10 3.15 4.41
C THR A 94 -17.06 2.01 4.10
N ARG A 95 -17.47 1.89 2.84
CA ARG A 95 -18.14 0.73 2.25
C ARG A 95 -17.31 0.21 1.09
N VAL A 96 -17.22 -1.12 0.99
CA VAL A 96 -16.49 -1.81 -0.09
C VAL A 96 -17.51 -2.41 -1.03
N VAL A 97 -17.37 -2.17 -2.33
CA VAL A 97 -18.26 -2.69 -3.37
C VAL A 97 -17.46 -3.36 -4.46
N HIS A 98 -17.97 -4.44 -5.04
CA HIS A 98 -17.27 -5.23 -6.06
C HIS A 98 -17.64 -4.82 -7.50
N ARG A 99 -18.54 -3.82 -7.67
CA ARG A 99 -18.99 -3.31 -8.97
C ARG A 99 -19.59 -1.91 -8.83
N ALA A 100 -19.53 -1.14 -9.92
CA ALA A 100 -20.06 0.23 -10.00
C ALA A 100 -21.56 0.34 -9.65
N ALA A 101 -22.36 -0.67 -10.01
CA ALA A 101 -23.80 -0.68 -9.77
C ALA A 101 -24.19 -0.56 -8.28
N ASP A 102 -23.32 -0.95 -7.36
CA ASP A 102 -23.60 -0.92 -5.93
C ASP A 102 -23.11 0.38 -5.25
N VAL A 103 -22.39 1.26 -5.97
CA VAL A 103 -21.78 2.48 -5.43
C VAL A 103 -22.80 3.47 -4.88
N VAL A 104 -23.90 3.70 -5.62
CA VAL A 104 -24.96 4.64 -5.19
C VAL A 104 -25.62 4.16 -3.90
N ALA A 105 -25.95 2.87 -3.82
CA ALA A 105 -26.56 2.29 -2.62
C ALA A 105 -25.63 2.36 -1.41
N ALA A 106 -24.33 2.11 -1.60
CA ALA A 106 -23.33 2.26 -0.56
C ALA A 106 -23.22 3.73 -0.08
N ALA A 107 -23.19 4.69 -1.01
CA ALA A 107 -23.08 6.11 -0.72
C ALA A 107 -24.27 6.66 0.09
N GLN A 108 -25.47 6.14 -0.12
CA GLN A 108 -26.65 6.52 0.67
C GLN A 108 -26.53 6.21 2.17
N THR A 109 -25.60 5.34 2.56
CA THR A 109 -25.34 4.98 3.96
C THR A 109 -24.26 5.85 4.63
N LEU A 110 -23.71 6.81 3.90
CA LEU A 110 -22.57 7.64 4.31
C LEU A 110 -22.91 9.13 4.22
N ARG A 111 -22.09 9.97 4.86
CA ARG A 111 -22.18 11.43 4.75
C ARG A 111 -21.30 11.96 3.63
N PHE A 112 -21.78 13.04 3.01
CA PHE A 112 -21.02 13.81 2.04
C PHE A 112 -20.26 14.97 2.71
N PRO A 113 -19.11 15.42 2.15
CA PRO A 113 -18.48 14.88 0.94
C PRO A 113 -17.92 13.47 1.14
N LEU A 114 -17.87 12.69 0.06
CA LEU A 114 -17.27 11.36 0.05
C LEU A 114 -16.24 11.25 -1.08
N VAL A 115 -15.47 10.18 -1.05
CA VAL A 115 -14.51 9.80 -2.07
C VAL A 115 -14.76 8.37 -2.52
N VAL A 116 -14.73 8.15 -3.84
CA VAL A 116 -14.67 6.81 -4.43
C VAL A 116 -13.23 6.51 -4.82
N LYS A 117 -12.71 5.35 -4.40
CA LYS A 117 -11.31 4.97 -4.58
C LYS A 117 -11.16 3.56 -5.16
N ALA A 118 -10.17 3.35 -6.01
CA ALA A 118 -9.74 2.00 -6.39
C ALA A 118 -9.15 1.24 -5.19
N ASN A 119 -9.51 -0.05 -5.06
CA ASN A 119 -8.99 -0.92 -4.00
C ASN A 119 -7.48 -1.14 -4.15
N ILE A 120 -7.03 -1.43 -5.38
CA ILE A 120 -5.62 -1.55 -5.73
C ILE A 120 -5.16 -0.22 -6.32
N GLY A 121 -4.09 0.36 -5.78
CA GLY A 121 -3.65 1.69 -6.18
C GLY A 121 -2.48 2.19 -5.36
N GLY A 122 -1.62 3.00 -5.98
CA GLY A 122 -0.59 3.78 -5.30
C GLY A 122 -0.63 5.25 -5.73
N SER A 123 0.02 6.12 -4.95
CA SER A 123 0.20 7.55 -5.27
C SER A 123 -1.08 8.36 -5.51
N GLY A 124 -2.21 7.91 -4.97
CA GLY A 124 -3.45 8.69 -4.98
C GLY A 124 -4.17 8.72 -6.32
N ALA A 125 -3.66 7.98 -7.31
CA ALA A 125 -4.34 7.72 -8.56
C ALA A 125 -5.66 6.99 -8.29
N GLY A 126 -6.74 7.44 -8.95
CA GLY A 126 -8.05 6.80 -8.85
C GLY A 126 -8.84 7.15 -7.59
N ILE A 127 -8.66 8.36 -7.04
CA ILE A 127 -9.51 8.92 -5.97
C ILE A 127 -10.33 10.06 -6.55
N ILE A 128 -11.65 9.94 -6.53
CA ILE A 128 -12.56 10.97 -7.00
C ILE A 128 -13.43 11.42 -5.83
N ARG A 129 -13.49 12.72 -5.57
CA ARG A 129 -14.34 13.32 -4.56
C ARG A 129 -15.70 13.68 -5.17
N PHE A 130 -16.74 13.46 -4.38
CA PHE A 130 -18.11 13.87 -4.69
C PHE A 130 -18.67 14.65 -3.51
N ASP A 131 -19.24 15.81 -3.78
CA ASP A 131 -19.86 16.67 -2.76
C ASP A 131 -21.37 16.36 -2.59
N SER A 132 -21.98 15.61 -3.51
CA SER A 132 -23.40 15.20 -3.40
C SER A 132 -23.72 13.85 -4.05
N LEU A 133 -24.87 13.28 -3.67
CA LEU A 133 -25.37 12.03 -4.24
C LEU A 133 -25.71 12.16 -5.73
N ASP A 134 -26.18 13.33 -6.16
CA ASP A 134 -26.57 13.56 -7.56
C ASP A 134 -25.35 13.64 -8.48
N GLU A 135 -24.27 14.28 -8.01
CA GLU A 135 -22.97 14.27 -8.70
C GLU A 135 -22.44 12.84 -8.88
N LEU A 136 -22.51 12.02 -7.82
CA LEU A 136 -22.10 10.62 -7.87
C LEU A 136 -22.95 9.79 -8.85
N ARG A 137 -24.27 10.02 -8.90
CA ARG A 137 -25.18 9.33 -9.85
C ARG A 137 -24.87 9.67 -11.30
N ALA A 138 -24.57 10.94 -11.58
CA ALA A 138 -24.16 11.38 -12.89
C ALA A 138 -22.85 10.67 -13.29
N ALA A 139 -21.86 10.65 -12.41
CA ALA A 139 -20.60 9.94 -12.67
C ALA A 139 -20.77 8.42 -12.86
N VAL A 140 -21.72 7.76 -12.19
CA VAL A 140 -22.03 6.34 -12.44
C VAL A 140 -22.64 6.13 -13.83
N THR A 141 -23.48 7.06 -14.29
CA THR A 141 -24.16 6.97 -15.59
C THR A 141 -23.20 7.23 -16.75
N ASP A 142 -22.23 8.13 -16.54
CA ASP A 142 -21.25 8.55 -17.53
C ASP A 142 -19.95 7.71 -17.50
N ASP A 143 -19.95 6.56 -16.81
CA ASP A 143 -18.75 5.73 -16.58
C ASP A 143 -17.55 6.51 -15.99
N GLY A 144 -17.83 7.57 -15.22
CA GLY A 144 -16.86 8.48 -14.61
C GLY A 144 -16.31 8.03 -13.26
N LEU A 145 -16.55 6.78 -12.84
CA LEU A 145 -15.95 6.21 -11.64
C LEU A 145 -14.51 5.74 -11.88
N PRO A 146 -13.64 5.70 -10.85
CA PRO A 146 -12.33 5.10 -11.01
C PRO A 146 -12.47 3.60 -11.27
N SER A 147 -11.54 3.04 -12.06
CA SER A 147 -11.38 1.59 -12.22
C SER A 147 -10.35 1.06 -11.24
N SER A 148 -10.59 -0.14 -10.70
CA SER A 148 -9.62 -0.90 -9.92
C SER A 148 -9.28 -2.17 -10.68
N VAL A 149 -8.01 -2.58 -10.60
CA VAL A 149 -7.49 -3.81 -11.21
C VAL A 149 -8.35 -5.05 -10.87
N ASP A 150 -8.85 -5.12 -9.65
CA ASP A 150 -9.69 -6.22 -9.15
C ASP A 150 -11.20 -5.95 -9.22
N GLY A 151 -11.61 -4.84 -9.83
CA GLY A 151 -13.01 -4.39 -9.91
C GLY A 151 -13.58 -3.86 -8.59
N VAL A 152 -12.83 -3.89 -7.48
CA VAL A 152 -13.30 -3.47 -6.16
C VAL A 152 -13.09 -1.97 -5.95
N LEU A 153 -14.12 -1.30 -5.45
CA LEU A 153 -14.09 0.12 -5.10
C LEU A 153 -14.39 0.34 -3.62
N LEU A 154 -13.83 1.40 -3.07
CA LEU A 154 -14.14 1.92 -1.74
C LEU A 154 -14.97 3.19 -1.90
N VAL A 155 -16.14 3.23 -1.27
CA VAL A 155 -16.93 4.45 -1.07
C VAL A 155 -16.70 4.90 0.36
N GLN A 156 -16.05 6.04 0.57
CA GLN A 156 -15.50 6.42 1.86
C GLN A 156 -15.82 7.89 2.18
N GLU A 157 -16.25 8.19 3.41
CA GLU A 157 -16.44 9.57 3.85
C GLU A 157 -15.13 10.37 3.70
N TYR A 158 -15.23 11.57 3.13
CA TYR A 158 -14.10 12.47 3.08
C TYR A 158 -13.89 13.09 4.44
N VAL A 159 -12.65 13.03 4.93
CA VAL A 159 -12.27 13.58 6.21
C VAL A 159 -11.29 14.73 5.98
N PRO A 160 -11.57 15.92 6.52
CA PRO A 160 -10.68 17.05 6.38
C PRO A 160 -9.39 16.86 7.17
N VAL A 161 -8.29 17.30 6.57
CA VAL A 161 -6.95 17.18 7.15
C VAL A 161 -6.68 18.37 8.07
N ARG A 162 -6.35 18.13 9.34
CA ARG A 162 -5.89 19.19 10.24
C ARG A 162 -4.54 19.72 9.76
N GLY A 163 -4.42 21.03 9.59
CA GLY A 163 -3.16 21.66 9.16
C GLY A 163 -2.76 21.34 7.71
N GLY A 164 -3.64 20.73 6.91
CA GLY A 164 -3.40 20.44 5.49
C GLY A 164 -2.33 19.37 5.20
N ALA A 165 -1.87 18.65 6.23
CA ALA A 165 -0.82 17.65 6.11
C ALA A 165 -1.22 16.30 6.73
N ILE A 166 -0.80 15.22 6.08
CA ILE A 166 -0.95 13.86 6.59
C ILE A 166 0.32 13.46 7.31
N THR A 167 0.20 12.72 8.41
CA THR A 167 1.36 12.17 9.11
C THR A 167 1.62 10.77 8.60
N ARG A 168 2.79 10.58 8.00
CA ARG A 168 3.27 9.29 7.52
C ARG A 168 4.24 8.71 8.54
N ILE A 169 3.96 7.50 9.01
CA ILE A 169 4.73 6.83 10.05
C ILE A 169 5.46 5.63 9.45
N GLU A 170 6.78 5.58 9.55
CA GLU A 170 7.60 4.46 9.08
C GLU A 170 7.95 3.48 10.17
N THR A 171 7.86 2.19 9.84
CA THR A 171 8.30 1.12 10.73
C THR A 171 9.15 0.08 10.01
N LEU A 172 10.04 -0.57 10.74
CA LEU A 172 10.85 -1.68 10.26
C LEU A 172 10.99 -2.70 11.38
N ASP A 173 10.66 -3.97 11.12
CA ASP A 173 10.70 -5.05 12.11
C ASP A 173 9.99 -4.67 13.43
N ARG A 174 8.77 -4.11 13.31
CA ARG A 174 7.94 -3.65 14.44
C ARG A 174 8.56 -2.49 15.24
N LYS A 175 9.64 -1.87 14.76
CA LYS A 175 10.26 -0.69 15.37
C LYS A 175 9.88 0.55 14.60
N PHE A 176 9.51 1.61 15.31
CA PHE A 176 9.36 2.94 14.75
C PHE A 176 10.70 3.44 14.19
N LEU A 177 10.69 3.96 12.97
CA LEU A 177 11.85 4.60 12.35
C LEU A 177 11.75 6.12 12.42
N TYR A 178 10.69 6.69 11.85
CA TYR A 178 10.42 8.13 11.84
C TYR A 178 8.95 8.40 11.50
N ALA A 179 8.51 9.63 11.74
CA ALA A 179 7.27 10.16 11.20
C ALA A 179 7.52 11.52 10.58
N ILE A 180 6.83 11.81 9.47
CA ILE A 180 6.91 13.10 8.78
C ILE A 180 5.50 13.57 8.40
N ASP A 181 5.32 14.88 8.38
CA ASP A 181 4.14 15.48 7.80
C ASP A 181 4.37 15.70 6.30
N VAL A 182 3.42 15.20 5.49
CA VAL A 182 3.42 15.34 4.05
C VAL A 182 2.33 16.32 3.67
N ALA A 183 2.73 17.47 3.14
CA ALA A 183 1.82 18.51 2.68
C ALA A 183 1.03 18.05 1.44
N GLY A 184 -0.23 18.49 1.35
CA GLY A 184 -1.06 18.24 0.17
C GLY A 184 -2.02 17.06 0.34
N GLY A 185 -2.77 17.01 1.44
CA GLY A 185 -3.77 15.98 1.77
C GLY A 185 -4.92 15.74 0.77
N GLY A 186 -4.81 16.24 -0.47
CA GLY A 186 -5.66 15.91 -1.62
C GLY A 186 -4.95 15.12 -2.73
N ALA A 187 -3.61 15.08 -2.77
CA ALA A 187 -2.83 14.25 -3.68
C ALA A 187 -2.09 13.19 -2.84
N PHE A 188 -2.73 12.03 -2.69
CA PHE A 188 -2.32 10.97 -1.77
C PHE A 188 -1.05 10.24 -2.24
N ASP A 189 0.14 10.81 -2.06
CA ASP A 189 1.38 10.10 -2.41
C ASP A 189 1.88 9.20 -1.26
N ALA A 190 1.19 8.07 -1.05
CA ALA A 190 1.58 7.08 -0.06
C ALA A 190 2.71 6.21 -0.64
N ARG A 191 3.92 6.38 -0.10
CA ARG A 191 5.08 5.64 -0.58
C ARG A 191 5.95 5.03 0.52
N ALA A 192 5.64 3.95 1.27
CA ALA A 192 6.67 3.26 2.10
C ALA A 192 6.67 1.74 2.37
N ILE A 193 7.75 1.24 2.99
CA ILE A 193 7.87 -0.09 3.63
C ILE A 193 7.37 0.03 5.07
N ALA A 194 6.19 -0.56 5.30
CA ALA A 194 5.35 -0.43 6.48
C ALA A 194 5.13 1.04 6.89
N SER A 195 4.59 1.85 5.97
CA SER A 195 3.98 3.13 6.32
C SER A 195 2.53 2.96 6.71
N ALA A 196 2.12 3.54 7.83
CA ALA A 196 0.72 3.88 8.06
C ALA A 196 0.54 5.39 7.81
N ALA A 197 -0.36 5.79 6.91
CA ALA A 197 -0.76 7.19 6.82
C ALA A 197 -1.90 7.44 7.81
N SER A 198 -1.67 8.40 8.71
CA SER A 198 -2.68 8.87 9.66
C SER A 198 -2.94 10.36 9.46
N MET A 199 -4.18 10.78 9.71
CA MET A 199 -4.54 12.19 9.74
C MET A 199 -5.20 12.51 11.07
N SER A 200 -4.71 13.55 11.75
CA SER A 200 -5.50 14.18 12.80
C SER A 200 -6.64 14.95 12.14
N THR A 201 -7.86 14.76 12.62
CA THR A 201 -9.00 15.53 12.13
C THR A 201 -9.38 16.65 13.09
N CYS A 202 -10.36 17.49 12.72
CA CYS A 202 -10.89 18.54 13.59
C CYS A 202 -11.46 17.99 14.91
N ASP A 203 -11.93 16.74 14.94
CA ASP A 203 -12.48 16.09 16.14
C ASP A 203 -11.42 15.55 17.12
N GLY A 204 -10.14 15.66 16.78
CA GLY A 204 -9.02 15.20 17.62
C GLY A 204 -8.75 13.70 17.54
N VAL A 205 -9.49 12.94 16.73
CA VAL A 205 -9.24 11.51 16.49
C VAL A 205 -8.31 11.35 15.29
N ALA A 206 -7.23 10.59 15.46
CA ALA A 206 -6.38 10.18 14.34
C ALA A 206 -7.07 9.07 13.55
N ARG A 207 -7.24 9.26 12.24
CA ARG A 207 -7.79 8.25 11.33
C ARG A 207 -6.71 7.74 10.39
N PHE A 208 -6.64 6.42 10.24
CA PHE A 208 -5.68 5.74 9.39
C PHE A 208 -6.31 5.36 8.04
N TYR A 209 -5.59 5.62 6.95
CA TYR A 209 -6.14 5.52 5.58
C TYR A 209 -5.64 4.31 4.82
N ASP A 210 -4.38 3.98 5.03
CA ASP A 210 -3.69 2.91 4.34
C ASP A 210 -2.53 2.41 5.18
N ILE A 211 -2.06 1.21 4.81
CA ILE A 211 -0.76 0.70 5.20
C ILE A 211 -0.07 0.20 3.95
N ASN A 212 1.15 0.68 3.69
CA ASN A 212 1.96 0.19 2.57
C ASN A 212 3.18 -0.55 3.08
N ALA A 213 3.39 -1.77 2.60
CA ALA A 213 4.48 -2.63 3.05
C ALA A 213 5.71 -2.57 2.12
N LEU A 214 5.55 -2.14 0.87
CA LEU A 214 6.53 -2.34 -0.20
C LEU A 214 7.12 -1.08 -0.80
N SER A 215 6.76 0.08 -0.28
CA SER A 215 7.08 1.33 -0.93
C SER A 215 8.33 2.03 -0.37
N ASN A 216 8.67 3.23 -0.83
CA ASN A 216 10.01 3.80 -0.64
C ASN A 216 10.22 4.48 0.71
N PHE A 217 11.45 4.69 1.18
CA PHE A 217 11.61 5.70 2.22
C PHE A 217 11.38 7.11 1.64
N VAL A 218 11.28 8.10 2.52
CA VAL A 218 11.20 9.51 2.13
C VAL A 218 12.30 9.85 1.12
N ALA A 219 11.97 10.65 0.12
CA ALA A 219 12.93 11.11 -0.87
C ALA A 219 13.99 11.98 -0.19
N LYS A 220 15.26 11.83 -0.61
CA LYS A 220 16.41 12.56 -0.05
C LYS A 220 16.46 12.48 1.49
N PRO A 221 16.58 11.26 2.06
CA PRO A 221 16.45 11.07 3.50
C PRO A 221 17.51 11.84 4.31
N LEU A 222 18.70 12.08 3.77
CA LEU A 222 19.72 12.89 4.44
C LEU A 222 19.28 14.36 4.62
N ASP A 223 18.58 14.93 3.64
CA ASP A 223 18.08 16.31 3.71
C ASP A 223 16.90 16.43 4.68
N VAL A 224 16.02 15.42 4.69
CA VAL A 224 14.77 15.45 5.47
C VAL A 224 14.96 14.97 6.91
N LEU A 225 15.72 13.90 7.10
CA LEU A 225 15.87 13.21 8.38
C LEU A 225 17.23 13.45 9.02
N GLY A 226 18.25 13.85 8.24
CA GLY A 226 19.64 13.91 8.70
C GLY A 226 20.34 12.55 8.79
N TRP A 227 19.67 11.46 8.37
CA TRP A 227 20.20 10.09 8.35
C TRP A 227 19.51 9.24 7.27
N ASP A 228 20.13 8.13 6.85
CA ASP A 228 19.57 7.27 5.80
C ASP A 228 18.89 6.01 6.39
N PRO A 229 17.55 5.86 6.27
CA PRO A 229 16.83 4.67 6.73
C PRO A 229 17.16 3.40 5.96
N HIS A 230 17.78 3.51 4.76
CA HIS A 230 18.25 2.34 4.04
C HIS A 230 19.35 1.59 4.80
N ASP A 231 20.14 2.27 5.64
CA ASP A 231 21.17 1.60 6.45
C ASP A 231 20.55 0.62 7.44
N ARG A 232 19.48 1.03 8.13
CA ARG A 232 18.73 0.14 9.04
C ARG A 232 18.03 -0.99 8.30
N LEU A 233 17.51 -0.72 7.10
CA LEU A 233 16.93 -1.77 6.26
C LEU A 233 17.99 -2.82 5.87
N VAL A 234 19.20 -2.38 5.49
CA VAL A 234 20.29 -3.30 5.17
C VAL A 234 20.74 -4.09 6.39
N ASP A 235 20.87 -3.46 7.56
CA ASP A 235 21.20 -4.16 8.80
C ASP A 235 20.17 -5.26 9.11
N TYR A 236 18.88 -4.93 8.97
CA TYR A 236 17.81 -5.91 9.10
C TYR A 236 17.96 -7.05 8.08
N LEU A 237 18.16 -6.75 6.79
CA LEU A 237 18.30 -7.79 5.76
C LEU A 237 19.49 -8.71 6.03
N ILE A 238 20.65 -8.18 6.45
CA ILE A 238 21.82 -8.96 6.86
C ILE A 238 21.47 -9.90 8.02
N GLU A 239 20.75 -9.40 9.03
CA GLU A 239 20.28 -10.22 10.15
C GLU A 239 19.36 -11.35 9.68
N GLN A 240 18.46 -11.07 8.73
CA GLN A 240 17.57 -12.10 8.17
C GLN A 240 18.33 -13.14 7.35
N ILE A 241 19.34 -12.74 6.59
CA ILE A 241 20.23 -13.66 5.86
C ILE A 241 20.97 -14.56 6.85
N GLY A 242 21.52 -14.01 7.94
CA GLY A 242 22.20 -14.80 8.99
C GLY A 242 21.29 -15.81 9.71
N LYS A 243 19.97 -15.58 9.72
CA LYS A 243 18.97 -16.51 10.28
C LYS A 243 18.62 -17.66 9.35
N THR A 244 18.81 -17.48 8.05
CA THR A 244 18.67 -18.59 7.09
C THR A 244 19.90 -19.48 7.21
N ARG A 245 19.72 -20.79 7.37
CA ARG A 245 20.81 -21.78 7.37
C ARG A 245 21.15 -22.24 5.96
#